data_AF-A0A246JWU5-F1
#
_entry.id   AF-A0A246JWU5-F1
#
_cell.length_a   1.000
_cell.length_b   1.000
_cell.length_c   1.000
_cell.angle_alpha   90.00
_cell.angle_beta   90.00
_cell.angle_gamma   90.00
#
_symmetry.space_group_name_H-M   'P 1'
#
loop_
_entity.id
_entity.type
_entity.pdbx_description
1 polymer ?
#
loop_
_entity_poly.entity_id
_entity_poly.type
_entity_poly.pdbx_seq_one_letter_code
_entity_poly.pdbx_strand_id
1 'polypeptide(L)'
;MSRARAALETPDDLSADDREALIEALAAAEDSLRLHPLPWAIDIHVAHIDHREGVNLYAAVSRETLMREIAEFCREYWSEIAHDRDPDTLDDEDIARIYFELHPDEYLQTDRVAIDAPPAALVTGEQS
;
A
#
# COMPACT_ATOMS: atom_id res chain seq x y z
N MET A 1 1.35 -25.44 4.44
CA MET A 1 2.54 -24.58 4.67
C MET A 1 3.86 -25.32 4.46
N SER A 2 4.16 -26.44 5.14
CA SER A 2 5.49 -27.11 5.00
C SER A 2 5.82 -27.60 3.58
N ARG A 3 4.85 -28.16 2.84
CA ARG A 3 5.07 -28.68 1.49
C ARG A 3 5.34 -27.60 0.45
N ALA A 4 4.58 -26.51 0.49
CA ALA A 4 4.76 -25.36 -0.40
C ALA A 4 6.11 -24.65 -0.17
N ARG A 5 6.55 -24.56 1.09
CA ARG A 5 7.85 -23.98 1.42
C ARG A 5 9.01 -24.83 0.90
N ALA A 6 8.98 -26.14 1.14
CA ALA A 6 10.00 -27.05 0.63
C ALA A 6 10.07 -27.03 -0.91
N ALA A 7 8.91 -26.96 -1.58
CA ALA A 7 8.82 -26.82 -3.03
C ALA A 7 9.47 -25.52 -3.57
N LEU A 8 9.35 -24.41 -2.84
CA LEU A 8 10.01 -23.14 -3.19
C LEU A 8 11.53 -23.16 -2.90
N GLU A 9 11.96 -23.92 -1.89
CA GLU A 9 13.37 -24.02 -1.49
C GLU A 9 14.18 -24.95 -2.41
N THR A 10 13.57 -26.00 -2.96
CA THR A 10 14.21 -26.95 -3.90
C THR A 10 13.31 -27.25 -5.12
N PRO A 11 13.13 -26.28 -6.03
CA PRO A 11 12.17 -26.40 -7.13
C PRO A 11 12.54 -27.45 -8.19
N ASP A 12 13.83 -27.76 -8.35
CA ASP A 12 14.32 -28.75 -9.32
C ASP A 12 13.98 -30.21 -8.92
N ASP A 13 13.68 -30.44 -7.63
CA ASP A 13 13.32 -31.76 -7.09
C ASP A 13 11.81 -32.03 -7.15
N LEU A 14 11.00 -31.09 -7.67
CA LEU A 14 9.56 -31.26 -7.80
C LEU A 14 9.21 -32.17 -8.97
N SER A 15 8.40 -33.19 -8.68
CA SER A 15 7.72 -33.94 -9.74
C SER A 15 6.77 -33.02 -10.54
N ALA A 16 6.44 -33.42 -11.77
CA ALA A 16 5.49 -32.65 -12.58
C ALA A 16 4.12 -32.52 -11.89
N ASP A 17 3.68 -33.59 -11.21
CA ASP A 17 2.40 -33.62 -10.48
C ASP A 17 2.43 -32.71 -9.24
N ASP A 18 3.53 -32.72 -8.47
CA ASP A 18 3.69 -31.82 -7.32
C ASP A 18 3.78 -30.35 -7.75
N ARG A 19 4.40 -30.07 -8.90
CA ARG A 19 4.46 -28.72 -9.47
C ARG A 19 3.07 -28.23 -9.88
N GLU A 20 2.29 -29.07 -10.56
CA GLU A 20 0.91 -28.72 -10.96
C GLU A 20 0.04 -28.46 -9.72
N ALA A 21 0.13 -29.33 -8.71
CA ALA A 21 -0.60 -29.14 -7.45
C ALA A 21 -0.20 -27.85 -6.71
N LEU A 22 1.08 -27.44 -6.79
CA LEU A 22 1.54 -26.17 -6.21
C LEU A 22 0.96 -24.96 -6.96
N ILE A 23 0.93 -25.00 -8.30
CA ILE A 23 0.33 -23.94 -9.12
C ILE A 23 -1.15 -23.81 -8.80
N GLU A 24 -1.89 -24.92 -8.72
CA GLU A 24 -3.30 -24.92 -8.37
C GLU A 24 -3.52 -24.35 -6.96
N ALA A 25 -2.67 -24.73 -5.99
CA ALA A 25 -2.76 -24.19 -4.63
C ALA A 25 -2.46 -22.69 -4.55
N LEU A 26 -1.53 -22.18 -5.36
CA LEU A 26 -1.24 -20.75 -5.47
C LEU A 26 -2.43 -20.00 -6.09
N ALA A 27 -2.99 -20.51 -7.19
CA ALA A 27 -4.16 -19.92 -7.83
C ALA A 27 -5.36 -19.86 -6.87
N ALA A 28 -5.61 -20.94 -6.11
CA ALA A 28 -6.66 -20.95 -5.10
C ALA A 28 -6.42 -19.93 -3.97
N ALA A 29 -5.16 -19.74 -3.56
CA ALA A 29 -4.79 -18.73 -2.57
C ALA A 29 -4.99 -17.31 -3.13
N GLU A 30 -4.59 -17.05 -4.38
CA GLU A 30 -4.81 -15.78 -5.06
C GLU A 30 -6.30 -15.44 -5.18
N ASP A 31 -7.13 -16.39 -5.59
CA ASP A 31 -8.58 -16.23 -5.66
C ASP A 31 -9.19 -15.98 -4.28
N SER A 32 -8.69 -16.67 -3.25
CA SER A 32 -9.11 -16.43 -1.87
C SER A 32 -8.82 -15.00 -1.43
N LEU A 33 -7.62 -14.47 -1.69
CA LEU A 33 -7.24 -13.10 -1.38
C LEU A 33 -8.03 -12.05 -2.17
N ARG A 34 -8.47 -12.37 -3.39
CA ARG A 34 -9.29 -11.47 -4.21
C ARG A 34 -10.74 -11.40 -3.76
N LEU A 35 -11.29 -12.52 -3.31
CA LEU A 35 -12.73 -12.66 -3.06
C LEU A 35 -13.11 -12.49 -1.59
N HIS A 36 -12.15 -12.57 -0.66
CA HIS A 36 -12.42 -12.56 0.77
C HIS A 36 -11.69 -11.42 1.47
N PRO A 37 -12.26 -10.92 2.59
CA PRO A 37 -11.54 -10.02 3.48
C PRO A 37 -10.22 -10.66 3.95
N LEU A 38 -9.15 -9.86 4.00
CA LEU A 38 -7.84 -10.33 4.44
C LEU A 38 -7.90 -10.79 5.90
N PRO A 39 -7.34 -11.95 6.25
CA PRO A 39 -7.43 -12.50 7.60
C PRO A 39 -6.40 -11.90 8.58
N TRP A 40 -5.70 -10.83 8.18
CA TRP A 40 -4.71 -10.12 9.00
C TRP A 40 -4.96 -8.62 8.94
N ALA A 41 -4.48 -7.91 9.97
CA ALA A 41 -4.55 -6.47 10.02
C ALA A 41 -3.60 -5.84 8.98
N ILE A 42 -4.02 -4.75 8.37
CA ILE A 42 -3.21 -3.95 7.44
C ILE A 42 -3.15 -2.49 7.91
N ASP A 43 -1.98 -1.88 7.78
CA ASP A 43 -1.85 -0.43 7.96
C ASP A 43 -2.14 0.25 6.61
N ILE A 44 -3.03 1.24 6.62
CA ILE A 44 -3.24 2.18 5.52
C ILE A 44 -2.71 3.54 5.95
N HIS A 45 -1.81 4.09 5.14
CA HIS A 45 -1.31 5.44 5.27
C HIS A 45 -2.19 6.35 4.42
N VAL A 46 -2.74 7.39 5.03
CA VAL A 46 -3.61 8.35 4.35
C VAL A 46 -2.99 9.74 4.40
N ALA A 47 -3.28 10.54 3.38
CA ALA A 47 -3.00 11.97 3.40
C ALA A 47 -4.19 12.75 2.87
N HIS A 48 -4.37 13.95 3.41
CA HIS A 48 -5.13 14.99 2.73
C HIS A 48 -4.24 16.19 2.46
N ILE A 49 -4.47 16.82 1.32
CA ILE A 49 -3.90 18.11 0.97
C ILE A 49 -5.06 19.08 0.84
N ASP A 50 -5.16 20.02 1.77
CA ASP A 50 -6.11 21.11 1.70
C ASP A 50 -5.51 22.23 0.86
N HIS A 51 -6.22 22.67 -0.17
CA HIS A 51 -5.82 23.79 -1.02
C HIS A 51 -7.03 24.66 -1.41
N ARG A 52 -6.79 25.76 -2.12
CA ARG A 52 -7.82 26.80 -2.37
C ARG A 52 -9.08 26.31 -3.07
N GLU A 53 -8.95 25.28 -3.90
CA GLU A 53 -10.03 24.76 -4.76
C GLU A 53 -10.67 23.47 -4.21
N GLY A 54 -10.18 22.95 -3.07
CA GLY A 54 -10.70 21.74 -2.48
C GLY A 54 -9.68 20.93 -1.71
N VAL A 55 -9.89 19.62 -1.68
CA VAL A 55 -9.08 18.66 -0.93
C VAL A 55 -8.72 17.50 -1.83
N ASN A 56 -7.43 17.17 -1.89
CA ASN A 56 -6.95 15.91 -2.46
C ASN A 56 -6.78 14.88 -1.36
N LEU A 57 -7.26 13.65 -1.59
CA LEU A 57 -7.18 12.53 -0.66
C LEU A 57 -6.34 11.40 -1.27
N TYR A 58 -5.37 10.92 -0.50
CA TYR A 58 -4.48 9.83 -0.87
C TYR A 58 -4.55 8.71 0.16
N ALA A 59 -4.39 7.48 -0.30
CA ALA A 59 -4.36 6.29 0.56
C ALA A 59 -3.44 5.23 -0.04
N ALA A 60 -2.48 4.76 0.76
CA ALA A 60 -1.52 3.75 0.34
C ALA A 60 -1.22 2.73 1.44
N VAL A 61 -0.78 1.54 1.05
CA VAL A 61 -0.41 0.45 1.98
C VAL A 61 0.97 0.64 2.61
N SER A 62 1.71 1.68 2.22
CA SER A 62 3.01 2.03 2.81
C SER A 62 3.21 3.53 2.79
N ARG A 63 3.95 4.05 3.79
CA ARG A 63 4.38 5.46 3.84
C ARG A 63 5.16 5.85 2.59
N GLU A 64 6.06 4.99 2.11
CA GLU A 64 6.85 5.24 0.90
C GLU A 64 5.96 5.49 -0.32
N THR A 65 4.94 4.65 -0.51
CA THR A 65 4.00 4.82 -1.64
C THR A 65 3.18 6.09 -1.49
N LEU A 66 2.71 6.39 -0.27
CA LEU A 66 1.98 7.63 0.02
C LEU A 66 2.82 8.87 -0.27
N MET A 67 4.06 8.91 0.21
CA MET A 67 4.94 10.06 0.03
C MET A 67 5.33 10.27 -1.41
N ARG A 68 5.47 9.20 -2.19
CA ARG A 68 5.69 9.31 -3.64
C ARG A 68 4.52 10.00 -4.35
N GLU A 69 3.28 9.67 -4.02
CA GLU A 69 2.10 10.33 -4.60
C GLU A 69 2.01 11.80 -4.18
N ILE A 70 2.28 12.11 -2.91
CA ILE A 70 2.35 13.49 -2.42
C ILE A 70 3.45 14.27 -3.13
N ALA A 71 4.64 13.68 -3.31
CA ALA A 71 5.74 14.33 -4.00
C ALA A 71 5.44 14.56 -5.49
N GLU A 72 4.69 13.66 -6.14
CA GLU A 72 4.21 13.87 -7.51
C GLU A 72 3.29 15.10 -7.60
N PHE A 73 2.34 15.23 -6.66
CA PHE A 73 1.53 16.45 -6.54
C PHE A 73 2.40 17.70 -6.35
N CYS A 74 3.34 17.68 -5.41
CA CYS A 74 4.22 18.82 -5.15
C CYS A 74 5.12 19.17 -6.35
N ARG A 75 5.54 18.17 -7.16
CA ARG A 75 6.29 18.41 -8.41
C ARG A 75 5.44 19.11 -9.45
N GLU A 76 4.18 18.70 -9.59
CA GLU A 76 3.23 19.32 -10.53
C GLU A 76 3.04 20.82 -10.25
N TYR A 77 2.95 21.19 -8.97
CA TYR A 77 2.71 22.56 -8.52
C TYR A 77 3.95 23.29 -8.01
N TRP A 78 5.16 22.73 -8.23
CA TRP A 78 6.40 23.28 -7.67
C TRP A 78 6.68 24.73 -8.08
N SER A 79 6.19 25.16 -9.24
CA SER A 79 6.33 26.56 -9.69
C SER A 79 5.54 27.57 -8.85
N GLU A 80 4.62 27.13 -7.99
CA GLU A 80 3.82 28.02 -7.13
C GLU A 80 4.61 28.53 -5.91
N ILE A 81 5.69 27.84 -5.54
CA ILE A 81 6.59 28.26 -4.46
C ILE A 81 7.82 29.00 -5.02
N ALA A 82 8.29 30.00 -4.27
CA ALA A 82 9.51 30.74 -4.63
C ALA A 82 10.77 29.96 -4.18
N HIS A 83 11.12 28.91 -4.92
CA HIS A 83 12.25 28.04 -4.59
C HIS A 83 13.06 27.64 -5.83
N ASP A 84 14.38 27.87 -5.79
CA ASP A 84 15.26 27.73 -6.97
C ASP A 84 15.79 26.29 -7.21
N ARG A 85 15.53 25.36 -6.30
CA ARG A 85 15.99 23.97 -6.49
C ARG A 85 15.08 23.23 -7.48
N ASP A 86 15.72 22.42 -8.31
CA ASP A 86 15.07 21.44 -9.17
C ASP A 86 14.45 20.32 -8.31
N PRO A 87 13.12 20.13 -8.33
CA PRO A 87 12.46 19.14 -7.50
C PRO A 87 12.83 17.69 -7.88
N ASP A 88 13.27 17.43 -9.11
CA ASP A 88 13.67 16.07 -9.53
C ASP A 88 14.97 15.60 -8.89
N THR A 89 15.69 16.50 -8.21
CA THR A 89 16.94 16.18 -7.49
C THR A 89 16.72 15.88 -6.01
N LEU A 90 15.48 16.01 -5.52
CA LEU A 90 15.11 15.87 -4.12
C LEU A 90 14.41 14.53 -3.87
N ASP A 91 14.49 14.02 -2.65
CA ASP A 91 13.68 12.88 -2.23
C ASP A 91 12.23 13.31 -1.92
N ASP A 92 11.32 12.33 -1.91
CA ASP A 92 9.88 12.59 -1.81
C ASP A 92 9.47 13.29 -0.50
N GLU A 93 10.17 13.01 0.60
CA GLU A 93 9.89 13.65 1.90
C GLU A 93 10.37 15.11 1.91
N ASP A 94 11.54 15.39 1.33
CA ASP A 94 12.08 16.74 1.19
C ASP A 94 11.24 17.60 0.24
N ILE A 95 10.73 17.03 -0.86
CA ILE A 95 9.81 17.72 -1.77
C ILE A 95 8.55 18.16 -1.02
N ALA A 96 7.87 17.23 -0.35
CA ALA A 96 6.65 17.54 0.39
C ALA A 96 6.91 18.60 1.48
N ARG A 97 7.99 18.42 2.26
CA ARG A 97 8.37 19.35 3.33
C ARG A 97 8.59 20.77 2.80
N ILE A 98 9.43 20.93 1.77
CA ILE A 98 9.76 22.25 1.22
C ILE A 98 8.52 22.91 0.62
N TYR A 99 7.70 22.15 -0.11
CA TYR A 99 6.49 22.66 -0.74
C TYR A 99 5.53 23.24 0.30
N PHE A 100 5.15 22.47 1.32
CA PHE A 100 4.21 22.94 2.34
C PHE A 100 4.82 23.95 3.33
N GLU A 101 6.15 24.01 3.49
CA GLU A 101 6.81 25.09 4.24
C GLU A 101 6.76 26.44 3.51
N LEU A 102 6.77 26.43 2.17
CA LEU A 102 6.83 27.63 1.33
C LEU A 102 5.50 28.00 0.69
N HIS A 103 4.48 27.14 0.81
CA HIS A 103 3.13 27.37 0.31
C HIS A 103 2.15 27.57 1.49
N PRO A 104 1.99 28.79 2.00
CA PRO A 104 1.28 29.05 3.26
C PRO A 104 -0.25 28.86 3.18
N ASP A 105 -0.78 28.70 1.98
CA ASP A 105 -2.22 28.54 1.73
C ASP A 105 -2.61 27.06 1.51
N GLU A 106 -1.65 26.15 1.50
CA GLU A 106 -1.88 24.72 1.35
C GLU A 106 -1.33 23.94 2.55
N TYR A 107 -2.05 22.88 2.93
CA TYR A 107 -1.74 22.13 4.15
C TYR A 107 -1.79 20.63 3.88
N LEU A 108 -0.69 19.95 4.21
CA LEU A 108 -0.62 18.48 4.21
C LEU A 108 -0.85 17.95 5.61
N GLN A 109 -1.77 16.99 5.72
CA GLN A 109 -1.90 16.15 6.90
C GLN A 109 -1.80 14.69 6.49
N THR A 110 -1.01 13.92 7.26
CA THR A 110 -0.90 12.47 7.09
C THR A 110 -1.39 11.75 8.34
N ASP A 111 -2.01 10.59 8.17
CA ASP A 111 -2.39 9.70 9.26
C ASP A 111 -2.11 8.23 8.90
N ARG A 112 -2.10 7.37 9.92
CA ARG A 112 -1.98 5.92 9.76
C ARG A 112 -3.18 5.24 10.42
N VAL A 113 -3.97 4.57 9.60
CA VAL A 113 -5.17 3.83 10.01
C VAL A 113 -4.86 2.34 9.97
N ALA A 114 -4.95 1.69 11.13
CA ALA A 114 -4.93 0.22 11.19
C ALA A 114 -6.33 -0.31 10.84
N ILE A 115 -6.41 -1.17 9.84
CA ILE A 115 -7.60 -1.95 9.52
C ILE A 115 -7.41 -3.33 10.12
N ASP A 116 -8.16 -3.63 11.17
CA ASP A 116 -8.11 -4.93 11.83
C ASP A 116 -8.58 -6.05 10.92
N ALA A 117 -8.04 -7.26 11.17
CA ALA A 117 -8.58 -8.45 10.56
C ALA A 117 -10.08 -8.59 10.91
N PRO A 118 -10.93 -9.04 9.98
CA PRO A 118 -12.29 -9.41 10.31
C PRO A 118 -12.29 -10.45 11.44
N PRO A 119 -13.24 -10.39 12.38
CA PRO A 119 -13.36 -11.41 13.39
C PRO A 119 -13.47 -12.77 12.70
N ALA A 120 -12.64 -13.73 13.12
CA ALA A 120 -12.68 -15.08 12.59
C ALA A 120 -14.14 -15.56 12.63
N ALA A 121 -14.71 -15.88 11.47
CA ALA A 121 -16.04 -16.45 11.41
C ALA A 121 -16.03 -17.68 12.32
N LEU A 122 -16.76 -17.63 13.45
CA LEU A 122 -17.03 -18.81 14.23
C LEU A 122 -17.75 -19.75 13.28
N VAL A 123 -17.04 -20.77 12.81
CA VAL A 123 -17.64 -21.88 12.06
C VAL A 123 -18.49 -22.63 13.08
N THR A 124 -19.68 -22.12 13.38
CA THR A 124 -20.71 -22.86 14.09
C THR A 124 -21.25 -23.88 13.11
N GLY A 125 -20.58 -25.04 13.07
CA GLY A 125 -21.17 -26.24 12.53
C GLY A 125 -22.35 -26.63 13.41
N GLU A 126 -23.57 -26.25 13.01
CA GLU A 126 -24.75 -27.01 13.39
C GLU A 126 -24.73 -28.31 12.57
N GLN A 127 -24.20 -29.37 13.19
CA GLN A 127 -24.60 -30.73 12.86
C GLN A 127 -25.54 -31.21 13.95
N SER A 128 -26.82 -31.39 13.59
CA SER A 128 -27.74 -32.37 14.19
C SER A 128 -28.80 -32.72 13.17
#